data_AF-A0A966YSW8-F1
#
_entry.id   AF-A0A966YSW8-F1
#
_cell.length_a   1.000
_cell.length_b   1.000
_cell.length_c   1.000
_cell.angle_alpha   90.00
_cell.angle_beta   90.00
_cell.angle_gamma   90.00
#
_symmetry.space_group_name_H-M   'P 1'
#
loop_
_entity.id
_entity.type
_entity.pdbx_description
1 polymer ?
#
loop_
_entity_poly.entity_id
_entity_poly.type
_entity_poly.pdbx_seq_one_letter_code
_entity_poly.pdbx_strand_id
1 'polypeptide(L)'
;MIQVGVRFLSAEPPDGITIEVPLDVVARVEEAPFRWLVPSLRKELVIELLRTLPKTARRPLVPIPETAEEILPTLDPTGAPLLEQLATAANQRGSETTARAFRPDDLATHLRPHFRIVDHGDVLAEDDDLGVLKRHVAEQARAIVDDSGHPLENTGATAWTFGTLPTRVTAEGLGQTIASYPAVVDEGATVGVRLFASVEEQADEMWL
;
A
#
# COMPACT_ATOMS: atom_id res chain seq x y z
N MET A 1 13.77 -5.39 3.79
CA MET A 1 13.60 -6.37 2.69
C MET A 1 12.67 -5.74 1.67
N ILE A 2 12.98 -5.81 0.36
CA ILE A 2 12.03 -5.41 -0.69
C ILE A 2 10.97 -6.50 -0.75
N GLN A 3 9.68 -6.15 -0.67
CA GLN A 3 8.62 -7.13 -0.83
C GLN A 3 8.67 -7.70 -2.24
N VAL A 4 8.65 -9.03 -2.34
CA VAL A 4 8.78 -9.77 -3.61
C VAL A 4 7.77 -9.21 -4.63
N GLY A 5 8.26 -8.81 -5.81
CA GLY A 5 7.43 -8.30 -6.91
C GLY A 5 7.38 -6.77 -7.04
N VAL A 6 7.78 -6.00 -6.03
CA VAL A 6 7.76 -4.53 -6.11
C VAL A 6 8.93 -4.01 -6.94
N ARG A 7 8.64 -3.12 -7.91
CA ARG A 7 9.64 -2.48 -8.77
C ARG A 7 9.67 -0.98 -8.56
N PHE A 8 10.87 -0.41 -8.48
CA PHE A 8 11.06 1.04 -8.52
C PHE A 8 11.34 1.46 -9.95
N LEU A 9 10.52 2.38 -10.46
CA LEU A 9 10.80 3.12 -11.66
C LEU A 9 11.24 4.53 -11.27
N SER A 10 12.42 4.93 -11.73
CA SER A 10 12.77 6.34 -11.75
C SER A 10 12.11 6.93 -12.98
N ALA A 11 11.23 7.91 -12.81
CA ALA A 11 10.96 8.84 -13.88
C ALA A 11 12.19 9.75 -14.07
N GLU A 12 12.38 10.33 -15.27
CA GLU A 12 13.38 11.37 -15.46
C GLU A 12 13.06 12.59 -14.56
N PRO A 13 14.05 13.37 -14.11
CA PRO A 13 13.78 14.57 -13.30
C PRO A 13 12.84 15.49 -14.09
N PRO A 14 11.66 15.89 -13.55
CA PRO A 14 11.36 16.13 -12.14
C PRO A 14 10.27 15.22 -11.50
N ASP A 15 9.92 14.08 -12.08
CA ASP A 15 8.64 13.42 -11.78
C ASP A 15 8.64 12.44 -10.58
N GLY A 16 9.77 12.26 -9.90
CA GLY A 16 9.84 11.46 -8.66
C GLY A 16 10.04 9.97 -8.85
N ILE A 17 9.69 9.20 -7.82
CA ILE A 17 9.83 7.74 -7.79
C ILE A 17 8.45 7.11 -7.88
N THR A 18 8.24 6.33 -8.94
CA THR A 18 7.05 5.48 -9.08
C THR A 18 7.37 4.08 -8.59
N ILE A 19 6.54 3.56 -7.70
CA ILE A 19 6.62 2.22 -7.15
C ILE A 19 5.51 1.39 -7.81
N GLU A 20 5.91 0.47 -8.67
CA GLU A 20 4.98 -0.49 -9.27
C GLU A 20 4.75 -1.64 -8.31
N VAL A 21 3.49 -1.84 -7.96
CA VAL A 21 3.02 -2.86 -7.04
C VAL A 21 2.12 -3.83 -7.83
N PRO A 22 2.55 -5.08 -8.02
CA PRO A 22 1.69 -6.07 -8.67
C PRO A 22 0.41 -6.33 -7.88
N LEU A 23 -0.71 -6.50 -8.59
CA LEU A 23 -2.04 -6.73 -8.02
C LEU A 23 -2.06 -7.94 -7.05
N ASP A 24 -1.31 -9.00 -7.36
CA ASP A 24 -1.28 -10.24 -6.57
C ASP A 24 -0.58 -10.10 -5.21
N VAL A 25 0.26 -9.08 -5.03
CA VAL A 25 0.95 -8.82 -3.76
C VAL A 25 0.45 -7.57 -3.05
N VAL A 26 -0.35 -6.72 -3.71
CA VAL A 26 -0.73 -5.38 -3.22
C VAL A 26 -1.31 -5.41 -1.80
N ALA A 27 -2.17 -6.37 -1.47
CA ALA A 27 -2.80 -6.49 -0.16
C ALA A 27 -1.76 -6.54 0.97
N ARG A 28 -0.62 -7.21 0.74
CA ARG A 28 0.46 -7.41 1.71
C ARG A 28 1.46 -6.25 1.77
N VAL A 29 1.45 -5.34 0.78
CA VAL A 29 2.47 -4.29 0.68
C VAL A 29 2.28 -3.23 1.75
N GLU A 30 3.30 -3.00 2.58
CA GLU A 30 3.28 -1.91 3.55
C GLU A 30 3.88 -0.64 2.97
N GLU A 31 3.27 0.49 3.27
CA GLU A 31 3.67 1.78 2.70
C GLU A 31 4.89 2.39 3.40
N ALA A 32 5.03 2.16 4.71
CA ALA A 32 6.03 2.81 5.56
C ALA A 32 7.49 2.69 5.05
N PRO A 33 7.95 1.53 4.51
CA PRO A 33 9.28 1.41 3.95
C PRO A 33 9.53 2.33 2.75
N PHE A 34 8.51 2.60 1.92
CA PHE A 34 8.64 3.42 0.72
C PHE A 34 8.75 4.92 1.03
N ARG A 35 8.28 5.34 2.21
CA ARG A 35 8.44 6.72 2.70
C ARG A 35 9.91 7.12 2.92
N TRP A 36 10.83 6.16 2.94
CA TRP A 36 12.28 6.40 2.99
C TRP A 36 12.90 6.75 1.63
N LEU A 37 12.17 6.54 0.54
CA LEU A 37 12.64 6.66 -0.83
C LEU A 37 13.95 5.87 -1.09
N VAL A 38 14.53 6.09 -2.26
CA VAL A 38 15.86 5.53 -2.60
C VAL A 38 16.99 6.31 -1.92
N PRO A 39 18.14 5.69 -1.65
CA PRO A 39 19.23 6.31 -0.89
C PRO A 39 19.71 7.67 -1.41
N SER A 40 19.68 7.91 -2.73
CA SER A 40 20.12 9.17 -3.33
C SER A 40 19.24 10.37 -2.96
N LEU A 41 17.96 10.16 -2.64
CA LEU A 41 17.03 11.24 -2.26
C LEU A 41 16.93 11.47 -0.75
N ARG A 42 17.48 10.58 0.08
CA ARG A 42 17.27 10.61 1.54
C ARG A 42 17.75 11.89 2.20
N LYS A 43 18.89 12.42 1.75
CA LYS A 43 19.42 13.68 2.30
C LYS A 43 18.44 14.83 2.05
N GLU A 44 17.98 14.96 0.81
CA GLU A 44 17.02 16.00 0.43
C GLU A 44 15.68 15.82 1.15
N LEU A 45 15.17 14.59 1.20
CA LEU A 45 13.96 14.23 1.93
C LEU A 45 14.02 14.66 3.40
N VAL A 46 15.12 14.35 4.11
CA VAL A 46 15.28 14.73 5.52
C VAL A 46 15.34 16.25 5.67
N ILE A 47 16.09 16.95 4.81
CA ILE A 47 16.16 18.41 4.83
C ILE A 47 14.78 19.03 4.68
N GLU A 48 14.01 18.61 3.67
CA GLU A 48 12.69 19.16 3.41
C GLU A 48 11.69 18.80 4.52
N LEU A 49 11.71 17.56 5.04
CA LEU A 49 10.89 17.18 6.20
C LEU A 49 11.17 18.06 7.42
N LEU A 50 12.44 18.32 7.75
CA LEU A 50 12.79 19.24 8.85
C LEU A 50 12.29 20.67 8.59
N ARG A 51 12.23 21.11 7.32
CA ARG A 51 11.67 22.42 6.94
C ARG A 51 10.15 22.49 7.15
N THR A 52 9.43 21.38 7.00
CA THR A 52 7.98 21.33 7.21
C THR A 52 7.55 21.50 8.67
N LEU A 53 8.48 21.35 9.63
CA LEU A 53 8.18 21.52 11.04
C LEU A 53 7.68 22.94 11.37
N PRO A 54 6.78 23.07 12.36
CA PRO A 54 6.39 24.36 12.90
C PRO A 54 7.60 25.19 13.34
N LYS A 55 7.51 26.51 13.20
CA LYS A 55 8.62 27.44 13.46
C LYS A 55 9.29 27.23 14.84
N THR A 56 8.51 26.91 15.87
CA THR A 56 9.00 26.65 17.23
C THR A 56 9.88 25.40 17.29
N ALA A 57 9.41 24.29 16.73
CA ALA A 57 10.15 23.02 16.67
C ALA A 57 11.38 23.08 15.73
N ARG A 58 11.33 23.92 14.69
CA ARG A 58 12.42 24.05 13.71
C ARG A 58 13.59 24.88 14.21
N ARG A 59 13.36 25.85 15.10
CA ARG A 59 14.39 26.82 15.56
C ARG A 59 15.66 26.17 16.15
N PRO A 60 15.59 25.11 16.99
CA PRO A 60 16.77 24.44 17.53
C PRO A 60 17.58 23.64 16.50
N LEU A 61 16.97 23.36 15.34
CA LEU A 61 17.55 22.55 14.26
C LEU A 61 18.21 23.42 13.18
N VAL A 62 18.31 24.74 13.41
CA VAL A 62 18.95 25.65 12.47
C VAL A 62 20.46 25.68 12.76
N PRO A 63 21.32 25.48 11.75
CA PRO A 63 20.99 25.39 10.33
C PRO A 63 20.59 23.97 9.88
N ILE A 64 19.50 23.91 9.08
CA ILE A 64 18.78 22.67 8.76
C ILE A 64 19.60 21.69 7.91
N PRO A 65 20.33 22.13 6.86
CA PRO A 65 21.15 21.22 6.06
C PRO A 65 22.20 20.45 6.89
N GLU A 66 22.88 21.14 7.79
CA GLU A 66 23.91 20.61 8.67
C GLU A 66 23.28 19.65 9.68
N THR A 67 22.18 20.05 10.31
CA THR A 67 21.44 19.18 11.23
C THR A 67 20.95 17.91 10.53
N ALA A 68 20.48 18.00 9.29
CA ALA A 68 20.07 16.83 8.50
C ALA A 68 21.26 15.89 8.21
N GLU A 69 22.44 16.42 7.91
CA GLU A 69 23.67 15.64 7.71
C GLU A 69 24.09 14.89 8.97
N GLU A 70 23.88 15.47 10.15
CA GLU A 70 24.17 14.82 11.43
C GLU A 70 23.11 13.79 11.84
N ILE A 71 21.84 14.01 11.49
CA ILE A 71 20.73 13.11 11.84
C ILE A 71 20.72 11.89 10.91
N LEU A 72 20.93 12.07 9.61
CA LEU A 72 20.77 11.00 8.61
C LEU A 72 21.52 9.70 8.96
N PRO A 73 22.78 9.71 9.46
CA PRO A 73 23.50 8.49 9.81
C PRO A 73 22.94 7.74 11.03
N THR A 74 22.12 8.39 11.87
CA THR A 74 21.50 7.76 13.04
C THR A 74 20.15 7.10 12.72
N LEU A 75 19.68 7.23 11.48
CA LEU A 75 18.39 6.71 11.03
C LEU A 75 18.55 5.30 10.47
N ASP A 76 17.62 4.41 10.83
CA ASP A 76 17.58 3.03 10.38
C ASP A 76 16.33 2.76 9.53
N PRO A 77 16.46 2.60 8.20
CA PRO A 77 15.32 2.33 7.31
C PRO A 77 14.65 0.96 7.55
N THR A 78 15.23 0.10 8.39
CA THR A 78 14.65 -1.19 8.77
C THR A 78 13.95 -1.18 10.13
N GLY A 79 14.06 -0.07 10.88
CA GLY A 79 13.47 0.11 12.19
C GLY A 79 12.11 0.81 12.16
N ALA A 80 11.91 1.73 13.11
CA ALA A 80 10.66 2.50 13.25
C ALA A 80 10.38 3.40 12.03
N PRO A 81 9.15 3.88 11.83
CA PRO A 81 8.83 4.82 10.75
C PRO A 81 9.73 6.07 10.75
N LEU A 82 10.08 6.58 9.54
CA LEU A 82 11.00 7.71 9.35
C LEU A 82 10.66 8.92 10.23
N LEU A 83 9.38 9.31 10.28
CA LEU A 83 8.95 10.50 11.02
C LEU A 83 9.11 10.34 12.54
N GLU A 84 9.00 9.12 13.06
CA GLU A 84 9.24 8.84 14.48
C GLU A 84 10.72 8.94 14.83
N GLN A 85 11.57 8.42 13.95
CA GLN A 85 13.02 8.53 14.13
C GLN A 85 13.48 9.99 14.00
N LEU A 86 12.94 10.75 13.04
CA LEU A 86 13.21 12.17 12.90
C LEU A 86 12.74 12.98 14.11
N ALA A 87 11.55 12.70 14.64
CA ALA A 87 11.07 13.35 15.86
C ALA A 87 12.01 13.07 17.05
N THR A 88 12.45 11.82 17.21
CA THR A 88 13.39 11.42 18.25
C THR A 88 14.73 12.14 18.10
N ALA A 89 15.31 12.14 16.90
CA ALA A 89 16.60 12.79 16.63
C ALA A 89 16.54 14.32 16.74
N ALA A 90 15.40 14.93 16.40
CA ALA A 90 15.15 16.36 16.58
C ALA A 90 15.01 16.73 18.07
N ASN A 91 14.29 15.92 18.85
CA ASN A 91 14.11 16.15 20.29
C ASN A 91 15.43 16.02 21.06
N GLN A 92 16.33 15.13 20.64
CA GLN A 92 17.70 15.04 21.17
C GLN A 92 18.52 16.33 20.97
N ARG A 93 18.12 17.18 20.02
CA ARG A 93 18.74 18.47 19.71
C ARG A 93 17.96 19.66 20.27
N GLY A 94 17.02 19.41 21.19
CA GLY A 94 16.24 20.44 21.86
C GLY A 94 15.02 20.93 21.09
N SER A 95 14.60 20.21 20.03
CA SER A 95 13.26 20.38 19.46
C SER A 95 12.19 19.87 20.43
N GLU A 96 10.97 20.37 20.27
CA GLU A 96 9.77 19.85 20.95
C GLU A 96 8.77 19.44 19.86
N THR A 97 8.88 18.19 19.39
CA THR A 97 8.11 17.71 18.26
C THR A 97 7.70 16.25 18.38
N THR A 98 6.76 15.85 17.53
CA THR A 98 6.31 14.46 17.36
C THR A 98 6.25 14.13 15.87
N ALA A 99 6.12 12.85 15.51
CA ALA A 99 5.97 12.43 14.11
C ALA A 99 4.81 13.17 13.39
N ARG A 100 3.73 13.49 14.11
CA ARG A 100 2.56 14.20 13.59
C ARG A 100 2.79 15.69 13.30
N ALA A 101 3.90 16.26 13.72
CA ALA A 101 4.21 17.67 13.45
C ALA A 101 4.82 17.89 12.06
N PHE A 102 5.39 16.84 11.45
CA PHE A 102 5.89 16.88 10.09
C PHE A 102 4.74 16.96 9.07
N ARG A 103 4.99 17.52 7.89
CA ARG A 103 4.01 17.59 6.79
C ARG A 103 4.59 16.98 5.51
N PRO A 104 4.60 15.65 5.37
CA PRO A 104 5.08 14.99 4.15
C PRO A 104 4.32 15.42 2.89
N ASP A 105 3.06 15.83 3.04
CA ASP A 105 2.23 16.28 1.91
C ASP A 105 2.68 17.64 1.35
N ASP A 106 3.39 18.45 2.15
CA ASP A 106 3.96 19.74 1.74
C ASP A 106 5.28 19.57 0.94
N LEU A 107 5.80 18.34 0.85
CA LEU A 107 7.01 18.04 0.08
C LEU A 107 6.76 18.20 -1.42
N ALA A 108 7.83 18.54 -2.15
CA ALA A 108 7.82 18.48 -3.60
C ALA A 108 7.49 17.05 -4.08
N THR A 109 6.79 16.94 -5.22
CA THR A 109 6.31 15.65 -5.74
C THR A 109 7.42 14.60 -5.84
N HIS A 110 8.65 14.98 -6.22
CA HIS A 110 9.76 14.05 -6.36
C HIS A 110 10.30 13.50 -5.02
N LEU A 111 9.90 14.08 -3.90
CA LEU A 111 10.21 13.62 -2.54
C LEU A 111 9.02 12.90 -1.89
N ARG A 112 7.99 12.57 -2.68
CA ARG A 112 6.87 11.74 -2.26
C ARG A 112 6.88 10.46 -3.08
N PRO A 113 6.63 9.29 -2.47
CA PRO A 113 6.46 8.08 -3.24
C PRO A 113 5.16 8.15 -4.01
N HIS A 114 5.21 7.77 -5.28
CA HIS A 114 4.03 7.58 -6.12
C HIS A 114 3.82 6.09 -6.34
N PHE A 115 2.62 5.57 -6.16
CA PHE A 115 2.31 4.15 -6.30
C PHE A 115 1.50 3.89 -7.55
N ARG A 116 1.80 2.77 -8.21
CA ARG A 116 1.09 2.28 -9.38
C ARG A 116 0.77 0.80 -9.18
N ILE A 117 -0.52 0.44 -9.17
CA ILE A 117 -0.92 -0.97 -9.17
C ILE A 117 -0.93 -1.46 -10.61
N VAL A 118 -0.24 -2.58 -10.86
CA VAL A 118 -0.14 -3.20 -12.18
C VAL A 118 -0.64 -4.64 -12.16
N ASP A 119 -1.26 -5.08 -13.24
CA ASP A 119 -1.58 -6.49 -13.49
C ASP A 119 -1.18 -6.86 -14.92
N HIS A 120 -0.36 -7.90 -15.08
CA HIS A 120 0.16 -8.37 -16.38
C HIS A 120 0.75 -7.28 -17.32
N GLY A 121 1.17 -6.14 -16.76
CA GLY A 121 1.72 -5.00 -17.51
C GLY A 121 0.74 -3.86 -17.74
N ASP A 122 -0.55 -4.06 -17.45
CA ASP A 122 -1.57 -3.02 -17.48
C ASP A 122 -1.60 -2.25 -16.16
N VAL A 123 -1.72 -0.93 -16.25
CA VAL A 123 -1.89 -0.06 -15.09
C VAL A 123 -3.36 -0.06 -14.69
N LEU A 124 -3.64 -0.48 -13.46
CA LEU A 124 -4.99 -0.52 -12.91
C LEU A 124 -5.36 0.79 -12.19
N ALA A 125 -4.44 1.32 -11.39
CA ALA A 125 -4.65 2.54 -10.62
C ALA A 125 -3.31 3.16 -10.16
N GLU A 126 -3.31 4.48 -9.93
CA GLU A 126 -2.15 5.26 -9.48
C GLU A 126 -2.55 6.32 -8.44
N ASP A 127 -1.77 6.49 -7.38
CA ASP A 127 -1.98 7.47 -6.30
C ASP A 127 -0.70 7.61 -5.46
N ASP A 128 -0.59 8.66 -4.63
CA ASP A 128 0.52 8.86 -3.68
C ASP A 128 0.26 8.16 -2.32
N ASP A 129 -0.98 7.69 -2.09
CA ASP A 129 -1.41 6.93 -0.92
C ASP A 129 -1.78 5.49 -1.31
N LEU A 130 -0.93 4.53 -0.91
CA LEU A 130 -1.13 3.12 -1.22
C LEU A 130 -2.41 2.57 -0.56
N GLY A 131 -2.81 3.11 0.60
CA GLY A 131 -4.05 2.75 1.27
C GLY A 131 -5.29 3.14 0.47
N VAL A 132 -5.28 4.31 -0.18
CA VAL A 132 -6.34 4.74 -1.11
C VAL A 132 -6.42 3.76 -2.28
N LEU A 133 -5.28 3.41 -2.90
CA LEU A 133 -5.24 2.48 -4.01
C LEU A 133 -5.73 1.08 -3.65
N LYS A 134 -5.30 0.54 -2.50
CA LYS A 134 -5.77 -0.78 -2.03
C LYS A 134 -7.29 -0.83 -1.90
N ARG A 135 -7.90 0.22 -1.34
CA ARG A 135 -9.36 0.30 -1.22
C ARG A 135 -10.02 0.37 -2.58
N HIS A 136 -9.52 1.25 -3.46
CA HIS A 136 -10.07 1.42 -4.80
C HIS A 136 -10.05 0.12 -5.62
N VAL A 137 -8.90 -0.56 -5.64
CA VAL A 137 -8.74 -1.81 -6.38
C VAL A 137 -9.55 -2.94 -5.77
N ALA A 138 -9.67 -3.02 -4.43
CA ALA A 138 -10.54 -4.00 -3.78
C ALA A 138 -12.03 -3.76 -4.12
N GLU A 139 -12.49 -2.51 -4.10
CA GLU A 139 -13.86 -2.14 -4.48
C GLU A 139 -14.15 -2.48 -5.95
N GLN A 140 -13.24 -2.14 -6.86
CA GLN A 140 -13.35 -2.47 -8.28
C GLN A 140 -13.36 -3.99 -8.52
N ALA A 141 -12.47 -4.72 -7.85
CA ALA A 141 -12.39 -6.17 -7.95
C ALA A 141 -13.67 -6.86 -7.49
N ARG A 142 -14.26 -6.42 -6.35
CA ARG A 142 -15.54 -6.93 -5.87
C ARG A 142 -16.67 -6.65 -6.87
N ALA A 143 -16.72 -5.44 -7.43
CA ALA A 143 -17.74 -5.10 -8.42
C ALA A 143 -17.66 -5.97 -9.69
N ILE A 144 -16.45 -6.31 -10.15
CA ILE A 144 -16.25 -7.25 -11.28
C ILE A 144 -16.74 -8.65 -10.92
N VAL A 145 -16.41 -9.14 -9.72
CA VAL A 145 -16.82 -10.47 -9.26
C VAL A 145 -18.34 -10.55 -9.12
N ASP A 146 -18.97 -9.57 -8.48
CA ASP A 146 -20.43 -9.51 -8.29
C ASP A 146 -21.20 -9.42 -9.63
N ASP A 147 -20.64 -8.75 -10.64
CA ASP A 147 -21.23 -8.65 -11.98
C ASP A 147 -21.05 -9.95 -12.80
N SER A 148 -20.07 -10.79 -12.45
CA SER A 148 -19.64 -11.89 -13.32
C SER A 148 -20.66 -13.01 -13.52
N GLY A 149 -21.57 -13.21 -12.56
CA GLY A 149 -22.54 -14.30 -12.59
C GLY A 149 -21.90 -15.68 -12.82
N HIS A 150 -20.72 -15.90 -12.27
CA HIS A 150 -19.88 -17.04 -12.62
C HIS A 150 -20.59 -18.38 -12.31
N PRO A 151 -20.58 -19.38 -13.21
CA PRO A 151 -21.37 -20.62 -13.07
C PRO A 151 -21.08 -21.48 -11.82
N LEU A 152 -19.98 -21.17 -11.14
CA LEU A 152 -19.56 -21.84 -9.92
C LEU A 152 -20.28 -21.28 -8.68
N GLU A 153 -20.86 -20.09 -8.77
CA GLU A 153 -21.65 -19.51 -7.69
C GLU A 153 -22.99 -20.21 -7.56
N ASN A 154 -23.35 -20.55 -6.33
CA ASN A 154 -24.57 -21.28 -6.02
C ASN A 154 -25.02 -20.95 -4.58
N THR A 155 -26.31 -21.05 -4.29
CA THR A 155 -26.94 -20.73 -3.01
C THR A 155 -27.96 -21.81 -2.64
N GLY A 156 -28.25 -21.95 -1.36
CA GLY A 156 -29.36 -22.78 -0.89
C GLY A 156 -29.09 -24.28 -0.87
N ALA A 157 -27.82 -24.71 -0.92
CA ALA A 157 -27.51 -26.14 -0.89
C ALA A 157 -27.65 -26.69 0.53
N THR A 158 -28.44 -27.75 0.69
CA THR A 158 -28.60 -28.50 1.94
C THR A 158 -27.72 -29.76 2.00
N ALA A 159 -26.98 -30.03 0.93
CA ALA A 159 -26.05 -31.15 0.80
C ALA A 159 -24.88 -30.74 -0.10
N TRP A 160 -23.72 -31.38 0.06
CA TRP A 160 -22.55 -31.09 -0.76
C TRP A 160 -22.78 -31.51 -2.22
N THR A 161 -23.05 -30.54 -3.09
CA THR A 161 -23.28 -30.75 -4.54
C THR A 161 -22.21 -30.09 -5.42
N PHE A 162 -21.23 -29.41 -4.81
CA PHE A 162 -20.28 -28.53 -5.49
C PHE A 162 -19.05 -29.26 -6.10
N GLY A 163 -18.87 -30.55 -5.77
CA GLY A 163 -17.68 -31.30 -6.18
C GLY A 163 -16.41 -30.78 -5.49
N THR A 164 -15.28 -30.80 -6.21
CA THR A 164 -14.03 -30.21 -5.73
C THR A 164 -13.94 -28.77 -6.19
N LEU A 165 -13.91 -27.82 -5.25
CA LEU A 165 -13.75 -26.42 -5.58
C LEU A 165 -12.30 -26.14 -6.05
N PRO A 166 -12.11 -25.47 -7.20
CA PRO A 166 -10.79 -25.00 -7.60
C PRO A 166 -10.31 -23.91 -6.62
N THR A 167 -8.99 -23.79 -6.46
CA THR A 167 -8.40 -22.79 -5.58
C THR A 167 -8.44 -21.37 -6.16
N ARG A 168 -8.58 -21.25 -7.48
CA ARG A 168 -8.64 -19.99 -8.22
C ARG A 168 -9.43 -20.20 -9.51
N VAL A 169 -10.30 -19.25 -9.83
CA VAL A 169 -10.99 -19.14 -11.12
C VAL A 169 -10.77 -17.75 -11.70
N THR A 170 -11.33 -17.53 -12.87
CA THR A 170 -11.32 -16.24 -13.55
C THR A 170 -12.76 -15.75 -13.65
N ALA A 171 -13.05 -14.60 -13.05
CA ALA A 171 -14.32 -13.91 -13.22
C ALA A 171 -14.20 -12.85 -14.31
N GLU A 172 -15.24 -12.71 -15.13
CA GLU A 172 -15.35 -11.68 -16.16
C GLU A 172 -16.60 -10.85 -15.86
N GLY A 173 -16.41 -9.55 -15.64
CA GLY A 173 -17.48 -8.62 -15.28
C GLY A 173 -17.04 -7.19 -15.60
N LEU A 174 -17.99 -6.32 -15.94
CA LEU A 174 -17.73 -4.92 -16.34
C LEU A 174 -16.70 -4.78 -17.49
N GLY A 175 -16.59 -5.78 -18.36
CA GLY A 175 -15.63 -5.81 -19.47
C GLY A 175 -14.17 -6.00 -19.01
N GLN A 176 -13.94 -6.39 -17.76
CA GLN A 176 -12.64 -6.72 -17.20
C GLN A 176 -12.61 -8.17 -16.73
N THR A 177 -11.42 -8.73 -16.69
CA THR A 177 -11.19 -10.10 -16.24
C THR A 177 -10.30 -10.06 -15.02
N ILE A 178 -10.72 -10.69 -13.92
CA ILE A 178 -9.95 -10.74 -12.67
C ILE A 178 -9.87 -12.17 -12.14
N ALA A 179 -8.80 -12.45 -11.42
CA ALA A 179 -8.71 -13.66 -10.63
C ALA A 179 -9.66 -13.63 -9.44
N SER A 180 -10.33 -14.75 -9.19
CA SER A 180 -11.29 -14.88 -8.10
C SER A 180 -11.13 -16.19 -7.37
N TYR A 181 -11.53 -16.18 -6.10
CA TYR A 181 -11.23 -17.24 -5.15
C TYR A 181 -12.55 -17.80 -4.62
N PRO A 182 -12.93 -19.03 -4.99
CA PRO A 182 -14.16 -19.64 -4.50
C PRO A 182 -14.09 -19.96 -3.00
N ALA A 183 -15.12 -19.63 -2.25
CA ALA A 183 -15.29 -20.09 -0.86
C ALA A 183 -16.68 -20.70 -0.65
N VAL A 184 -16.75 -21.65 0.28
CA VAL A 184 -18.02 -22.13 0.82
C VAL A 184 -18.45 -21.17 1.91
N VAL A 185 -19.62 -20.56 1.74
CA VAL A 185 -20.19 -19.61 2.68
C VAL A 185 -21.36 -20.22 3.44
N ASP A 186 -21.45 -19.91 4.73
CA ASP A 186 -22.58 -20.29 5.57
C ASP A 186 -23.76 -19.31 5.32
N GLU A 187 -24.91 -19.85 4.94
CA GLU A 187 -26.16 -19.09 4.76
C GLU A 187 -27.15 -19.35 5.91
N GLY A 188 -26.68 -19.97 7.00
CA GLY A 188 -27.43 -20.33 8.19
C GLY A 188 -28.09 -21.72 8.08
N ALA A 189 -29.14 -21.83 7.27
CA ALA A 189 -29.83 -23.12 7.07
C ALA A 189 -29.27 -23.94 5.89
N THR A 190 -28.47 -23.29 5.04
CA THR A 190 -27.89 -23.81 3.81
C THR A 190 -26.45 -23.34 3.68
N VAL A 191 -25.73 -23.90 2.71
CA VAL A 191 -24.42 -23.40 2.30
C VAL A 191 -24.47 -22.96 0.84
N GLY A 192 -23.67 -21.95 0.52
CA GLY A 192 -23.46 -21.46 -0.83
C GLY A 192 -22.00 -21.58 -1.25
N VAL A 193 -21.75 -21.40 -2.54
CA VAL A 193 -20.41 -21.14 -3.08
C VAL A 193 -20.44 -19.73 -3.65
N ARG A 194 -19.49 -18.90 -3.22
CA ARG A 194 -19.32 -17.53 -3.70
C ARG A 194 -17.90 -17.29 -4.15
N LEU A 195 -17.73 -16.36 -5.08
CA LEU A 195 -16.42 -15.89 -5.49
C LEU A 195 -16.01 -14.65 -4.70
N PHE A 196 -14.73 -14.57 -4.38
CA PHE A 196 -14.12 -13.42 -3.70
C PHE A 196 -12.99 -12.83 -4.53
N ALA A 197 -12.79 -11.52 -4.38
CA ALA A 197 -11.79 -10.76 -5.14
C ALA A 197 -10.36 -10.99 -4.64
N SER A 198 -10.20 -11.51 -3.42
CA SER A 198 -8.89 -11.81 -2.83
C SER A 198 -8.90 -13.08 -1.97
N VAL A 199 -7.71 -13.65 -1.75
CA VAL A 199 -7.52 -14.79 -0.84
C VAL A 199 -7.83 -14.43 0.61
N GLU A 200 -7.65 -13.16 1.00
CA GLU A 200 -7.92 -12.68 2.35
C GLU A 200 -9.43 -12.66 2.61
N GLU A 201 -10.21 -12.07 1.70
CA GLU A 201 -11.69 -12.13 1.75
C GLU A 201 -12.21 -13.56 1.71
N GLN A 202 -11.63 -14.40 0.84
CA GLN A 202 -11.98 -15.81 0.78
C GLN A 202 -11.75 -16.49 2.14
N ALA A 203 -10.60 -16.24 2.79
CA ALA A 203 -10.26 -16.87 4.07
C ALA A 203 -11.17 -16.40 5.22
N ASP A 204 -11.57 -15.13 5.22
CA ASP A 204 -12.48 -14.55 6.22
C ASP A 204 -13.90 -15.13 6.14
N GLU A 205 -14.35 -15.46 4.92
CA GLU A 205 -15.72 -15.93 4.64
C GLU A 205 -15.82 -17.46 4.52
N MET A 206 -14.68 -18.16 4.36
CA MET A 206 -14.65 -19.60 4.22
C MET A 206 -15.12 -20.27 5.51
N TRP A 207 -16.18 -21.07 5.41
CA TRP A 207 -16.79 -21.77 6.53
C TRP A 207 -15.98 -22.99 7.05
N LEU A 208 -14.80 -23.28 6.49
CA LEU A 208 -13.98 -24.46 6.79
C LEU A 208 -12.84 -24.20 7.77
#